data_AF-A0A8T0NUI4-F1
#
_entry.id   AF-A0A8T0NUI4-F1
#
_cell.length_a   1.000
_cell.length_b   1.000
_cell.length_c   1.000
_cell.angle_alpha   90.00
_cell.angle_beta   90.00
_cell.angle_gamma   90.00
#
_symmetry.space_group_name_H-M   'P 1'
#
loop_
_entity.id
_entity.type
_entity.pdbx_description
1 polymer ?
#
loop_
_entity_poly.entity_id
_entity_poly.type
_entity_poly.pdbx_seq_one_letter_code
_entity_poly.pdbx_strand_id
1 'polypeptide(L)'
;MSGLKINYHKSEFRYHRVKWENLSFPKDYEGLGIINTRVMNDALLLKWWWRLYNAGPDDPCCNLLKAKYLPHGSLATSRGLRGSQFWKGIHKAKHKLSWGAKMNVNNGKNTLFWDVVWAAEVPLRKLFPVVYDFCRYKTLTVSQCFVDGELYMDFARSFDNDNILEWENMCSMLQGVTLNEGQDQLGWSLERSNCYSTRSMYCFLTFRGVVNKRFQQLWRSKLPLKLKVFMWMALQGRLPSGMALKEKKNGRGIIDAAYVGYLKMLTTFFSLV
;
A
#
# COMPACT_ATOMS: atom_id res chain seq x y z
N MET A 1 -6.08 -51.22 36.78
CA MET A 1 -6.51 -49.95 36.16
C MET A 1 -5.42 -48.90 36.36
N SER A 2 -4.53 -48.80 35.39
CA SER A 2 -3.43 -47.83 35.35
C SER A 2 -3.98 -46.45 34.96
N GLY A 3 -3.99 -45.52 35.91
CA GLY A 3 -4.42 -44.14 35.68
C GLY A 3 -3.45 -43.38 34.78
N LEU A 4 -3.92 -42.97 33.60
CA LEU A 4 -3.26 -42.05 32.69
C LEU A 4 -3.05 -40.69 33.38
N LYS A 5 -1.79 -40.35 33.68
CA LYS A 5 -1.40 -38.98 34.03
C LYS A 5 -1.40 -38.13 32.76
N ILE A 6 -2.39 -37.26 32.64
CA ILE A 6 -2.43 -36.21 31.62
C ILE A 6 -1.35 -35.17 31.97
N ASN A 7 -0.24 -35.18 31.24
CA ASN A 7 0.78 -34.14 31.34
C ASN A 7 0.26 -32.86 30.69
N TYR A 8 -0.14 -31.89 31.51
CA TYR A 8 -0.36 -30.53 31.05
C TYR A 8 0.98 -29.93 30.58
N HIS A 9 1.13 -29.76 29.26
CA HIS A 9 2.20 -28.93 28.69
C HIS A 9 1.99 -27.50 29.18
N LYS A 10 2.69 -27.11 30.24
CA LYS A 10 2.76 -25.73 30.72
C LYS A 10 3.39 -24.90 29.59
N SER A 11 2.59 -24.06 28.92
CA SER A 11 3.11 -23.13 27.92
C SER A 11 4.05 -22.16 28.65
N GLU A 12 5.36 -22.32 28.44
CA GLU A 12 6.32 -21.35 28.92
C GLU A 12 6.00 -20.01 28.25
N PHE A 13 5.59 -19.02 29.06
CA PHE A 13 5.34 -17.67 28.59
C PHE A 13 6.65 -17.06 28.09
N ARG A 14 6.93 -17.19 26.80
CA ARG A 14 8.13 -16.63 26.17
C ARG A 14 7.92 -15.15 25.93
N TYR A 15 8.64 -14.34 26.70
CA TYR A 15 8.60 -12.90 26.58
C TYR A 15 9.18 -12.43 25.23
N HIS A 16 8.36 -11.80 24.40
CA HIS A 16 8.81 -11.13 23.17
C HIS A 16 9.36 -9.74 23.50
N ARG A 17 10.68 -9.55 23.32
CA ARG A 17 11.38 -8.30 23.66
C ARG A 17 11.06 -7.15 22.73
N VAL A 18 10.63 -7.45 21.52
CA VAL A 18 10.27 -6.50 20.48
C VAL A 18 8.87 -6.84 20.02
N LYS A 19 8.03 -5.81 19.80
CA LYS A 19 6.67 -6.00 19.27
C LYS A 19 6.76 -6.74 17.92
N TRP A 20 5.86 -7.68 17.69
CA TRP A 20 5.85 -8.47 16.46
C TRP A 20 5.79 -7.60 15.20
N GLU A 21 5.03 -6.50 15.24
CA GLU A 21 4.97 -5.51 14.16
C GLU A 21 6.36 -5.00 13.77
N ASN A 22 7.21 -4.71 14.76
CA ASN A 22 8.56 -4.19 14.55
C ASN A 22 9.51 -5.21 13.92
N LEU A 23 9.32 -6.50 14.21
CA LEU A 23 10.11 -7.57 13.58
C LEU A 23 9.80 -7.69 12.09
N SER A 24 8.55 -7.41 11.72
CA SER A 24 8.05 -7.59 10.36
C SER A 24 8.37 -6.44 9.39
N PHE A 25 9.07 -5.41 9.86
CA PHE A 25 9.55 -4.37 8.95
C PHE A 25 10.67 -4.90 8.05
N PRO A 26 10.78 -4.35 6.82
CA PRO A 26 11.98 -4.50 6.02
C PRO A 26 13.22 -4.14 6.84
N LYS A 27 14.33 -4.81 6.52
CA LYS A 27 15.63 -4.58 7.15
C LYS A 27 16.06 -3.11 7.09
N ASP A 28 15.78 -2.45 5.96
CA ASP A 28 16.08 -1.04 5.75
C ASP A 28 15.28 -0.08 6.64
N TYR A 29 14.20 -0.57 7.27
CA TYR A 29 13.30 0.20 8.15
C TYR A 29 13.26 -0.40 9.56
N GLU A 30 14.43 -0.73 10.10
CA GLU A 30 14.62 -1.18 11.50
C GLU A 30 13.97 -2.52 11.86
N GLY A 31 13.52 -3.31 10.89
CA GLY A 31 13.00 -4.66 11.14
C GLY A 31 14.01 -5.76 10.89
N LEU A 32 13.57 -7.01 11.08
CA LEU A 32 14.36 -8.21 10.78
C LEU A 32 14.15 -8.70 9.34
N GLY A 33 13.23 -8.08 8.59
CA GLY A 33 12.82 -8.54 7.26
C GLY A 33 11.92 -9.77 7.30
N ILE A 34 11.28 -10.06 8.43
CA ILE A 34 10.23 -11.08 8.50
C ILE A 34 9.02 -10.55 7.73
N ILE A 35 8.44 -11.36 6.84
CA ILE A 35 7.31 -10.90 6.03
C ILE A 35 6.07 -10.77 6.91
N ASN A 36 5.46 -9.58 6.93
CA ASN A 36 4.11 -9.41 7.45
C ASN A 36 3.13 -10.03 6.44
N THR A 37 2.62 -11.21 6.76
CA THR A 37 1.76 -11.98 5.84
C THR A 37 0.47 -11.26 5.50
N ARG A 38 -0.09 -10.44 6.40
CA ARG A 38 -1.31 -9.66 6.12
C ARG A 38 -1.04 -8.57 5.08
N VAL A 39 0.05 -7.82 5.27
CA VAL A 39 0.47 -6.75 4.34
C VAL A 39 0.90 -7.35 3.00
N MET A 40 1.61 -8.48 3.02
CA MET A 40 1.99 -9.21 1.81
C MET A 40 0.75 -9.71 1.05
N ASN A 41 -0.26 -10.22 1.77
CA ASN A 41 -1.51 -10.62 1.16
C ASN A 41 -2.24 -9.44 0.50
N ASP A 42 -2.26 -8.26 1.12
CA ASP A 42 -2.80 -7.05 0.48
C ASP A 42 -2.08 -6.72 -0.83
N ALA A 43 -0.75 -6.76 -0.84
CA ALA A 43 0.05 -6.53 -2.05
C ALA A 43 -0.22 -7.61 -3.12
N LEU A 44 -0.35 -8.87 -2.75
CA LEU A 44 -0.70 -9.94 -3.70
C LEU A 44 -2.12 -9.77 -4.28
N LEU A 45 -3.08 -9.34 -3.47
CA LEU A 45 -4.45 -9.04 -3.93
C LEU A 45 -4.48 -7.83 -4.87
N LEU A 46 -3.63 -6.83 -4.64
CA LEU A 46 -3.48 -5.69 -5.57
C LEU A 46 -2.85 -6.09 -6.90
N LYS A 47 -1.94 -7.07 -6.91
CA LYS A 47 -1.41 -7.64 -8.15
C LYS A 47 -2.54 -8.21 -9.03
N TRP A 48 -3.60 -8.73 -8.44
CA TRP A 48 -4.76 -9.20 -9.20
C TRP A 48 -5.54 -8.06 -9.84
N TRP A 49 -5.71 -6.92 -9.18
CA TRP A 49 -6.26 -5.72 -9.84
C TRP A 49 -5.41 -5.32 -11.04
N TRP A 50 -4.09 -5.25 -10.87
CA TRP A 50 -3.17 -4.97 -11.96
C TRP A 50 -3.35 -5.92 -13.14
N ARG A 51 -3.38 -7.23 -12.87
CA ARG A 51 -3.62 -8.23 -13.91
C ARG A 51 -4.98 -8.06 -14.56
N LEU A 52 -6.06 -7.82 -13.81
CA LEU A 52 -7.39 -7.68 -14.39
C LEU A 52 -7.51 -6.49 -15.35
N TYR A 53 -6.83 -5.38 -15.05
CA TYR A 53 -6.75 -4.22 -15.94
C TYR A 53 -5.89 -4.49 -17.18
N ASN A 54 -4.70 -5.05 -16.99
CA ASN A 54 -3.68 -5.12 -18.05
C ASN A 54 -3.59 -6.48 -18.75
N ALA A 55 -4.37 -7.48 -18.33
CA ALA A 55 -4.38 -8.79 -18.97
C ALA A 55 -4.90 -8.70 -20.40
N GLY A 56 -4.09 -9.21 -21.32
CA GLY A 56 -4.48 -9.44 -22.70
C GLY A 56 -5.50 -10.59 -22.84
N PRO A 57 -5.97 -10.84 -24.07
CA PRO A 57 -6.94 -11.90 -24.36
C PRO A 57 -6.43 -13.30 -24.02
N ASP A 58 -5.12 -13.49 -23.91
CA ASP A 58 -4.49 -14.79 -23.67
C ASP A 58 -4.29 -15.15 -22.19
N ASP A 59 -4.82 -14.38 -21.22
CA ASP A 59 -4.78 -14.73 -19.80
C ASP A 59 -6.08 -15.45 -19.37
N PRO A 60 -6.11 -16.80 -19.33
CA PRO A 60 -7.36 -17.54 -19.10
C PRO A 60 -7.90 -17.31 -17.69
N CYS A 61 -7.02 -17.05 -16.71
CA CYS A 61 -7.42 -16.78 -15.34
C CYS A 61 -8.17 -15.45 -15.24
N CYS A 62 -7.65 -14.39 -15.87
CA CYS A 62 -8.31 -13.10 -15.88
C CYS A 62 -9.61 -13.15 -16.68
N ASN A 63 -9.64 -13.85 -17.81
CA ASN A 63 -10.85 -14.03 -18.61
C ASN A 63 -11.94 -14.77 -17.83
N LEU A 64 -11.59 -15.86 -17.15
CA LEU A 64 -12.52 -16.60 -16.30
C LEU A 64 -13.09 -15.71 -15.17
N LEU A 65 -12.25 -14.90 -14.53
CA LEU A 65 -12.69 -13.98 -13.47
C LEU A 65 -13.61 -12.88 -14.02
N LYS A 66 -13.28 -12.29 -15.17
CA LYS A 66 -14.12 -11.30 -15.85
C LYS A 66 -15.47 -11.92 -16.23
N ALA A 67 -15.48 -13.08 -16.87
CA ALA A 67 -16.71 -13.78 -17.25
C ALA A 67 -17.59 -14.13 -16.04
N LYS A 68 -16.99 -14.60 -14.95
CA LYS A 68 -17.72 -15.04 -13.75
C LYS A 68 -18.27 -13.88 -12.91
N TYR A 69 -17.50 -12.80 -12.77
CA TYR A 69 -17.81 -11.74 -11.81
C TYR A 69 -18.18 -10.39 -12.43
N LEU A 70 -17.96 -10.22 -13.73
CA LEU A 70 -18.25 -9.00 -14.49
C LEU A 70 -19.08 -9.27 -15.76
N PRO A 71 -20.19 -10.05 -15.70
CA PRO A 71 -20.95 -10.42 -16.91
C PRO A 71 -21.59 -9.21 -17.62
N HIS A 72 -21.95 -8.17 -16.88
CA HIS A 72 -22.61 -6.96 -17.40
C HIS A 72 -21.98 -5.66 -16.87
N GLY A 73 -20.78 -5.75 -16.30
CA GLY A 73 -20.17 -4.65 -15.54
C GLY A 73 -18.74 -4.37 -15.96
N SER A 74 -18.28 -3.18 -15.63
CA SER A 74 -16.88 -2.79 -15.80
C SER A 74 -16.10 -3.05 -14.51
N LEU A 75 -14.77 -3.20 -14.65
CA LEU A 75 -13.89 -3.43 -13.52
C LEU A 75 -13.89 -2.23 -12.54
N ALA A 76 -14.02 -1.02 -13.11
CA ALA A 76 -14.17 0.23 -12.37
C ALA A 76 -15.39 0.24 -11.45
N THR A 77 -16.57 -0.11 -11.97
CA THR A 77 -17.85 0.02 -11.27
C THR A 77 -18.16 -1.18 -10.37
N SER A 78 -17.42 -2.28 -10.49
CA SER A 78 -17.62 -3.46 -9.67
C SER A 78 -17.41 -3.20 -8.17
N ARG A 79 -18.36 -3.68 -7.36
CA ARG A 79 -18.43 -3.46 -5.90
C ARG A 79 -18.06 -4.69 -5.07
N GLY A 80 -17.92 -5.88 -5.67
CA GLY A 80 -17.54 -7.09 -4.95
C GLY A 80 -18.53 -7.57 -3.89
N LEU A 81 -19.79 -7.12 -3.93
CA LEU A 81 -20.82 -7.42 -2.92
C LEU A 81 -21.17 -8.92 -2.86
N ARG A 82 -21.08 -9.61 -4.00
CA ARG A 82 -21.34 -11.04 -4.16
C ARG A 82 -20.12 -11.70 -4.79
N GLY A 83 -19.83 -12.95 -4.41
CA GLY A 83 -18.72 -13.71 -4.99
C GLY A 83 -17.97 -14.58 -3.98
N SER A 84 -16.92 -15.22 -4.48
CA SER A 84 -16.02 -16.05 -3.67
C SER A 84 -15.25 -15.22 -2.65
N GLN A 85 -14.70 -15.86 -1.62
CA GLN A 85 -13.83 -15.19 -0.65
C GLN A 85 -12.62 -14.54 -1.31
N PHE A 86 -12.10 -15.15 -2.38
CA PHE A 86 -11.03 -14.58 -3.19
C PHE A 86 -11.45 -13.26 -3.87
N TRP A 87 -12.61 -13.23 -4.54
CA TRP A 87 -13.12 -12.01 -5.19
C TRP A 87 -13.39 -10.90 -4.17
N LYS A 88 -14.00 -11.25 -3.04
CA LYS A 88 -14.20 -10.31 -1.92
C LYS A 88 -12.87 -9.78 -1.38
N GLY A 89 -11.85 -10.63 -1.28
CA GLY A 89 -10.49 -10.25 -0.91
C GLY A 89 -9.89 -9.22 -1.87
N ILE A 90 -9.99 -9.45 -3.18
CA ILE A 90 -9.56 -8.49 -4.21
C ILE A 90 -10.23 -7.13 -3.97
N HIS A 91 -11.56 -7.10 -3.82
CA HIS A 91 -12.30 -5.84 -3.58
C HIS A 91 -11.93 -5.15 -2.28
N LYS A 92 -11.66 -5.90 -1.20
CA LYS A 92 -11.23 -5.33 0.09
C LYS A 92 -9.92 -4.54 -0.04
N ALA A 93 -9.02 -4.97 -0.92
CA ALA A 93 -7.76 -4.29 -1.17
C ALA A 93 -7.89 -3.10 -2.14
N LYS A 94 -9.00 -2.95 -2.89
CA LYS A 94 -9.15 -1.97 -3.99
C LYS A 94 -8.79 -0.53 -3.61
N HIS A 95 -9.18 -0.06 -2.42
CA HIS A 95 -8.89 1.31 -1.98
C HIS A 95 -7.39 1.63 -1.93
N LYS A 96 -6.54 0.63 -1.63
CA LYS A 96 -5.08 0.78 -1.57
C LYS A 96 -4.45 0.95 -2.95
N LEU A 97 -5.17 0.61 -4.01
CA LEU A 97 -4.69 0.77 -5.38
C LEU A 97 -4.38 2.24 -5.69
N SER A 98 -5.18 3.17 -5.15
CA SER A 98 -5.03 4.62 -5.31
C SER A 98 -3.68 5.17 -4.83
N TRP A 99 -2.91 4.41 -4.06
CA TRP A 99 -1.59 4.84 -3.56
C TRP A 99 -0.46 4.72 -4.58
N GLY A 100 -0.66 3.95 -5.64
CA GLY A 100 0.36 3.78 -6.69
C GLY A 100 -0.20 3.70 -8.10
N ALA A 101 -1.52 3.67 -8.26
CA ALA A 101 -2.15 3.56 -9.57
C ALA A 101 -2.35 4.91 -10.25
N LYS A 102 -2.00 4.96 -11.54
CA LYS A 102 -2.38 6.00 -12.49
C LYS A 102 -3.00 5.31 -13.71
N MET A 103 -4.20 5.72 -14.11
CA MET A 103 -4.86 5.15 -15.29
C MET A 103 -4.35 5.84 -16.55
N ASN A 104 -3.95 5.04 -17.53
CA ASN A 104 -3.77 5.48 -18.91
C ASN A 104 -5.08 5.22 -19.65
N VAL A 105 -5.79 6.30 -19.99
CA VAL A 105 -7.15 6.24 -20.53
C VAL A 105 -7.10 6.05 -22.04
N ASN A 106 -7.87 5.09 -22.51
CA ASN A 106 -8.07 4.80 -23.91
C ASN A 106 -9.58 4.91 -24.21
N ASN A 107 -10.33 3.82 -24.14
CA ASN A 107 -11.78 3.86 -24.33
C ASN A 107 -12.56 4.44 -23.14
N GLY A 108 -11.92 4.62 -21.97
CA GLY A 108 -12.50 5.22 -20.79
C GLY A 108 -13.55 4.36 -20.05
N LYS A 109 -13.81 3.12 -20.49
CA LYS A 109 -14.89 2.28 -19.96
C LYS A 109 -14.56 1.67 -18.59
N ASN A 110 -13.27 1.56 -18.26
CA ASN A 110 -12.79 0.96 -17.01
C ASN A 110 -12.13 1.98 -16.07
N THR A 111 -12.27 3.28 -16.36
CA THR A 111 -11.70 4.38 -15.59
C THR A 111 -12.82 5.23 -15.00
N LEU A 112 -12.88 5.36 -13.66
CA LEU A 112 -13.82 6.27 -13.01
C LEU A 112 -13.36 7.72 -13.20
N PHE A 113 -14.25 8.61 -13.61
CA PHE A 113 -13.87 9.98 -13.93
C PHE A 113 -13.31 10.73 -12.71
N TRP A 114 -13.95 10.58 -11.54
CA TRP A 114 -13.66 11.40 -10.36
C TRP A 114 -12.66 10.78 -9.37
N ASP A 115 -12.71 9.46 -9.18
CA ASP A 115 -12.09 8.78 -8.04
C ASP A 115 -10.69 8.22 -8.32
N VAL A 116 -10.26 8.14 -9.59
CA VAL A 116 -8.92 7.66 -9.97
C VAL A 116 -8.08 8.77 -10.61
N VAL A 117 -6.77 8.60 -10.52
CA VAL A 117 -5.80 9.51 -11.15
C VAL A 117 -5.68 9.11 -12.62
N TRP A 118 -6.07 9.99 -13.54
CA TRP A 118 -6.01 9.70 -14.98
C TRP A 118 -5.61 10.89 -15.84
N ALA A 119 -6.13 12.09 -15.54
CA ALA A 119 -5.82 13.32 -16.28
C ALA A 119 -4.78 14.23 -15.59
N ALA A 120 -4.55 14.04 -14.29
CA ALA A 120 -3.69 14.90 -13.48
C ALA A 120 -2.82 14.07 -12.52
N GLU A 121 -2.19 14.73 -11.55
CA GLU A 121 -1.37 14.07 -10.51
C GLU A 121 -2.20 13.58 -9.31
N VAL A 122 -3.43 14.05 -9.17
CA VAL A 122 -4.39 13.59 -8.15
C VAL A 122 -5.77 13.35 -8.80
N PRO A 123 -6.69 12.61 -8.14
CA PRO A 123 -8.02 12.41 -8.68
C PRO A 123 -8.78 13.73 -8.85
N LEU A 124 -9.56 13.85 -9.92
CA LEU A 124 -10.22 15.11 -10.30
C LEU A 124 -11.10 15.69 -9.20
N ARG A 125 -11.74 14.84 -8.38
CA ARG A 125 -12.57 15.30 -7.25
C ARG A 125 -11.80 16.11 -6.20
N LYS A 126 -10.47 15.97 -6.15
CA LYS A 126 -9.60 16.72 -5.24
C LYS A 126 -9.15 18.05 -5.83
N LEU A 127 -9.03 18.12 -7.15
CA LEU A 127 -8.68 19.37 -7.87
C LEU A 127 -9.90 20.26 -8.04
N PHE A 128 -11.06 19.65 -8.32
CA PHE A 128 -12.32 20.32 -8.61
C PHE A 128 -13.42 19.85 -7.64
N PRO A 129 -13.31 20.21 -6.34
CA PRO A 129 -14.25 19.76 -5.31
C PRO A 129 -15.66 20.37 -5.45
N VAL A 130 -15.80 21.60 -5.94
CA VAL A 130 -17.12 22.25 -6.12
C VAL A 130 -17.86 21.59 -7.27
N VAL A 131 -17.19 21.42 -8.40
CA VAL A 131 -17.76 20.73 -9.57
C VAL A 131 -18.18 19.31 -9.19
N TYR A 132 -17.32 18.57 -8.48
CA TYR A 132 -17.62 17.23 -8.01
C TYR A 132 -18.84 17.19 -7.07
N ASP A 133 -19.00 18.17 -6.19
CA ASP A 133 -20.16 18.20 -5.29
C ASP A 133 -21.46 18.46 -6.04
N PHE A 134 -21.41 19.30 -7.08
CA PHE A 134 -22.57 19.63 -7.90
C PHE A 134 -22.94 18.51 -8.86
N CYS A 135 -22.02 17.64 -9.25
CA CYS A 135 -22.32 16.50 -10.11
C CYS A 135 -23.32 15.54 -9.48
N ARG A 136 -24.37 15.21 -10.25
CA ARG A 136 -25.41 14.25 -9.83
C ARG A 136 -24.85 12.83 -9.68
N TYR A 137 -23.96 12.44 -10.59
CA TYR A 137 -23.41 11.08 -10.65
C TYR A 137 -21.90 11.07 -10.40
N LYS A 138 -21.51 10.64 -9.20
CA LYS A 138 -20.11 10.64 -8.74
C LYS A 138 -19.31 9.42 -9.20
N THR A 139 -19.98 8.37 -9.70
CA THR A 139 -19.37 7.09 -10.09
C THR A 139 -19.36 6.83 -11.60
N LEU A 140 -19.44 7.89 -12.42
CA LEU A 140 -19.37 7.77 -13.87
C LEU A 140 -17.97 7.37 -14.34
N THR A 141 -17.91 6.65 -15.46
CA THR A 141 -16.65 6.37 -16.15
C THR A 141 -16.28 7.51 -17.10
N VAL A 142 -15.01 7.60 -17.49
CA VAL A 142 -14.56 8.62 -18.45
C VAL A 142 -15.34 8.51 -19.76
N SER A 143 -15.58 7.28 -20.24
CA SER A 143 -16.39 7.04 -21.45
C SER A 143 -17.84 7.54 -21.37
N GLN A 144 -18.38 7.70 -20.16
CA GLN A 144 -19.75 8.20 -19.96
C GLN A 144 -19.78 9.73 -19.87
N CYS A 145 -18.66 10.36 -19.52
CA CYS A 145 -18.53 11.80 -19.43
C CYS A 145 -18.12 12.44 -20.76
N PHE A 146 -17.62 11.69 -21.73
CA PHE A 146 -17.26 12.21 -23.05
C PHE A 146 -18.21 11.68 -24.12
N VAL A 147 -18.87 12.60 -24.83
CA VAL A 147 -19.77 12.32 -25.95
C VAL A 147 -19.29 13.14 -27.15
N ASP A 148 -18.98 12.49 -28.26
CA ASP A 148 -18.48 13.12 -29.49
C ASP A 148 -17.23 14.02 -29.29
N GLY A 149 -16.40 13.68 -28.30
CA GLY A 149 -15.17 14.42 -27.96
C GLY A 149 -15.40 15.58 -26.98
N GLU A 150 -16.65 15.87 -26.64
CA GLU A 150 -17.02 16.94 -25.70
C GLU A 150 -17.34 16.39 -24.31
N LEU A 151 -16.99 17.16 -23.29
CA LEU A 151 -17.26 16.81 -21.91
C LEU A 151 -18.73 17.12 -21.56
N TYR A 152 -19.50 16.07 -21.27
CA TYR A 152 -20.88 16.15 -20.86
C TYR A 152 -21.05 15.72 -19.40
N MET A 153 -21.71 16.56 -18.60
CA MET A 153 -22.03 16.26 -17.20
C MET A 153 -23.38 16.80 -16.76
N ASP A 154 -24.07 15.98 -15.97
CA ASP A 154 -25.32 16.37 -15.31
C ASP A 154 -25.05 16.93 -13.91
N PHE A 155 -25.45 18.18 -13.70
CA PHE A 155 -25.37 18.85 -12.40
C PHE A 155 -26.70 18.79 -11.65
N ALA A 156 -26.63 18.61 -10.34
CA ALA A 156 -27.76 18.68 -9.42
C ALA A 156 -28.10 20.12 -9.01
N ARG A 157 -27.20 21.08 -9.30
CA ARG A 157 -27.30 22.50 -8.95
C ARG A 157 -26.75 23.35 -10.08
N SER A 158 -27.23 24.58 -10.18
CA SER A 158 -26.70 25.58 -11.10
C SER A 158 -25.38 26.15 -10.58
N PHE A 159 -24.49 26.54 -11.49
CA PHE A 159 -23.33 27.38 -11.13
C PHE A 159 -23.77 28.84 -10.96
N ASP A 160 -23.19 29.51 -9.99
CA ASP A 160 -23.18 30.97 -9.87
C ASP A 160 -21.87 31.52 -10.48
N ASN A 161 -21.74 32.85 -10.49
CA ASN A 161 -20.57 33.51 -11.08
C ASN A 161 -19.26 33.15 -10.37
N ASP A 162 -19.30 32.79 -9.08
CA ASP A 162 -18.09 32.49 -8.30
C ASP A 162 -17.61 31.05 -8.52
N ASN A 163 -18.54 30.11 -8.73
CA ASN A 163 -18.22 28.68 -8.86
C ASN A 163 -18.02 28.21 -10.31
N ILE A 164 -18.46 28.98 -11.31
CA ILE A 164 -18.33 28.60 -12.73
C ILE A 164 -16.86 28.52 -13.18
N LEU A 165 -15.98 29.32 -12.58
CA LEU A 165 -14.56 29.35 -12.92
C LEU A 165 -13.88 27.98 -12.71
N GLU A 166 -14.30 27.23 -11.68
CA GLU A 166 -13.75 25.89 -11.41
C GLU A 166 -14.13 24.89 -12.52
N TRP A 167 -15.36 25.00 -13.04
CA TRP A 167 -15.82 24.21 -14.19
C TRP A 167 -15.05 24.57 -15.47
N GLU A 168 -14.90 25.86 -15.76
CA GLU A 168 -14.15 26.33 -16.93
C GLU A 168 -12.68 25.86 -16.91
N ASN A 169 -12.03 25.94 -15.74
CA ASN A 169 -10.67 25.44 -15.56
C ASN A 169 -10.58 23.93 -15.80
N MET A 170 -11.57 23.15 -15.34
CA MET A 170 -11.58 21.72 -15.59
C MET A 170 -11.79 21.41 -17.07
N CYS A 171 -12.71 22.10 -17.76
CA CYS A 171 -12.93 21.94 -19.20
C CYS A 171 -11.66 22.28 -20.00
N SER A 172 -11.01 23.39 -19.67
CA SER A 172 -9.75 23.81 -20.30
C SER A 172 -8.64 22.78 -20.10
N MET A 173 -8.48 22.24 -18.88
CA MET A 173 -7.50 21.21 -18.59
C MET A 173 -7.77 19.89 -19.34
N LEU A 174 -9.04 19.55 -19.54
CA LEU A 174 -9.46 18.34 -20.24
C LEU A 174 -9.64 18.55 -21.75
N GLN A 175 -9.40 19.76 -22.24
CA GLN A 175 -9.49 20.08 -23.66
C GLN A 175 -8.44 19.27 -24.43
N GLY A 176 -8.89 18.53 -25.46
CA GLY A 176 -8.02 17.68 -26.27
C GLY A 176 -7.86 16.24 -25.76
N VAL A 177 -8.51 15.86 -24.66
CA VAL A 177 -8.66 14.44 -24.31
C VAL A 177 -9.48 13.75 -25.41
N THR A 178 -8.87 12.77 -26.07
CA THR A 178 -9.51 11.97 -27.12
C THR A 178 -9.54 10.51 -26.71
N LEU A 179 -10.74 9.92 -26.73
CA LEU A 179 -10.91 8.50 -26.46
C LEU A 179 -10.68 7.70 -27.73
N ASN A 180 -10.09 6.52 -27.58
CA ASN A 180 -9.84 5.58 -28.68
C ASN A 180 -10.45 4.21 -28.37
N GLU A 181 -10.38 3.26 -29.31
CA GLU A 181 -10.99 1.93 -29.13
C GLU A 181 -10.20 0.99 -28.20
N GLY A 182 -8.97 1.37 -27.84
CA GLY A 182 -8.09 0.59 -26.98
C GLY A 182 -8.64 0.39 -25.57
N GLN A 183 -8.20 -0.67 -24.90
CA GLN A 183 -8.56 -0.89 -23.49
C GLN A 183 -7.76 0.03 -22.58
N ASP A 184 -8.41 0.61 -21.58
CA ASP A 184 -7.74 1.37 -20.51
C ASP A 184 -6.66 0.51 -19.84
N GLN A 185 -5.52 1.11 -19.55
CA GLN A 185 -4.40 0.45 -18.90
C GLN A 185 -4.13 1.05 -17.53
N LEU A 186 -3.85 0.20 -16.55
CA LEU A 186 -3.38 0.63 -15.25
C LEU A 186 -1.87 0.82 -15.31
N GLY A 187 -1.37 1.99 -14.94
CA GLY A 187 0.04 2.31 -14.71
C GLY A 187 0.41 2.30 -13.23
N TRP A 188 1.68 2.06 -12.90
CA TRP A 188 2.16 1.90 -11.53
C TRP A 188 3.29 2.87 -11.18
N SER A 189 2.99 3.92 -10.44
CA SER A 189 3.91 5.02 -10.13
C SER A 189 4.97 4.71 -9.08
N LEU A 190 4.88 3.57 -8.37
CA LEU A 190 5.87 3.17 -7.37
C LEU A 190 7.10 2.45 -7.96
N GLU A 191 7.13 2.24 -9.28
CA GLU A 191 8.23 1.63 -10.01
C GLU A 191 8.54 2.45 -11.27
N ARG A 192 9.82 2.62 -11.60
CA ARG A 192 10.23 3.37 -12.81
C ARG A 192 9.76 2.71 -14.11
N SER A 193 9.55 1.39 -14.09
CA SER A 193 9.04 0.64 -15.24
C SER A 193 7.55 0.86 -15.49
N ASN A 194 6.86 1.62 -14.62
CA ASN A 194 5.41 1.73 -14.58
C ASN A 194 4.66 0.40 -14.43
N CYS A 195 5.35 -0.70 -14.11
CA CYS A 195 4.75 -2.01 -13.92
C CYS A 195 4.57 -2.33 -12.44
N TYR A 196 3.45 -2.94 -12.09
CA TYR A 196 3.22 -3.38 -10.73
C TYR A 196 4.21 -4.45 -10.29
N SER A 197 4.83 -4.22 -9.13
CA SER A 197 5.59 -5.23 -8.40
C SER A 197 4.98 -5.41 -7.00
N THR A 198 4.78 -6.66 -6.57
CA THR A 198 4.33 -6.94 -5.19
C THR A 198 5.31 -6.37 -4.17
N ARG A 199 6.60 -6.32 -4.52
CA ARG A 199 7.66 -5.74 -3.71
C ARG A 199 7.46 -4.24 -3.48
N SER A 200 7.25 -3.43 -4.53
CA SER A 200 7.07 -1.98 -4.37
C SER A 200 5.88 -1.67 -3.50
N MET A 201 4.75 -2.34 -3.71
CA MET A 201 3.57 -2.16 -2.87
C MET A 201 3.83 -2.59 -1.42
N TYR A 202 4.44 -3.75 -1.21
CA TYR A 202 4.77 -4.23 0.14
C TYR A 202 5.70 -3.26 0.87
N CYS A 203 6.74 -2.78 0.20
CA CYS A 203 7.65 -1.77 0.73
C CYS A 203 6.90 -0.48 1.07
N PHE A 204 6.03 0.01 0.19
CA PHE A 204 5.22 1.20 0.44
C PHE A 204 4.31 1.04 1.65
N LEU A 205 3.60 -0.09 1.76
CA LEU A 205 2.71 -0.40 2.89
C LEU A 205 3.45 -0.56 4.23
N THR A 206 4.71 -0.95 4.19
CA THR A 206 5.55 -1.15 5.39
C THR A 206 6.46 0.04 5.70
N PHE A 207 6.50 1.04 4.84
CA PHE A 207 7.32 2.22 5.02
C PHE A 207 6.71 3.17 6.07
N ARG A 208 7.55 3.65 7.00
CA ARG A 208 7.13 4.55 8.09
C ARG A 208 7.57 6.00 7.91
N GLY A 209 8.00 6.39 6.71
CA GLY A 209 8.50 7.74 6.44
C GLY A 209 9.97 7.98 6.82
N VAL A 210 10.60 7.06 7.57
CA VAL A 210 11.98 7.23 8.07
C VAL A 210 12.86 6.06 7.68
N VAL A 211 14.01 6.38 7.09
CA VAL A 211 15.10 5.44 6.80
C VAL A 211 16.19 5.62 7.85
N ASN A 212 16.52 4.57 8.59
CA ASN A 212 17.61 4.62 9.54
C ASN A 212 18.91 4.08 8.90
N LYS A 213 19.81 5.00 8.55
CA LYS A 213 21.09 4.69 7.89
C LYS A 213 21.95 3.70 8.70
N ARG A 214 21.86 3.70 10.03
CA ARG A 214 22.62 2.77 10.89
C ARG A 214 22.16 1.32 10.69
N PHE A 215 20.84 1.10 10.60
CA PHE A 215 20.30 -0.24 10.32
C PHE A 215 20.62 -0.68 8.89
N GLN A 216 20.58 0.22 7.89
CA GLN A 216 21.01 -0.12 6.54
C GLN A 216 22.47 -0.58 6.49
N GLN A 217 23.39 0.16 7.13
CA GLN A 217 24.79 -0.23 7.22
C GLN A 217 24.96 -1.56 7.94
N LEU A 218 24.26 -1.75 9.07
CA LEU A 218 24.29 -3.02 9.81
C LEU A 218 23.90 -4.20 8.92
N TRP A 219 22.81 -4.08 8.16
CA TRP A 219 22.33 -5.18 7.31
C TRP A 219 23.21 -5.41 6.08
N ARG A 220 23.86 -4.37 5.54
CA ARG A 220 24.83 -4.45 4.44
C ARG A 220 26.21 -4.96 4.85
N SER A 221 26.58 -4.88 6.12
CA SER A 221 27.88 -5.34 6.62
C SER A 221 28.14 -6.82 6.31
N LYS A 222 29.41 -7.25 6.29
CA LYS A 222 29.80 -8.66 6.08
C LYS A 222 29.61 -9.55 7.32
N LEU A 223 29.00 -9.03 8.38
CA LEU A 223 28.85 -9.76 9.64
C LEU A 223 27.95 -10.99 9.50
N PRO A 224 28.26 -12.09 10.23
CA PRO A 224 27.34 -13.19 10.44
C PRO A 224 25.97 -12.71 10.94
N LEU A 225 24.89 -13.35 10.48
CA LEU A 225 23.52 -12.95 10.78
C LEU A 225 23.24 -12.88 12.30
N LYS A 226 23.81 -13.80 13.08
CA LYS A 226 23.68 -13.82 14.54
C LYS A 226 24.19 -12.52 15.18
N LEU A 227 25.31 -11.99 14.70
CA LEU A 227 25.87 -10.72 15.16
C LEU A 227 25.04 -9.53 14.68
N LYS A 228 24.53 -9.56 13.45
CA LYS A 228 23.62 -8.52 12.95
C LYS A 228 22.36 -8.40 13.80
N VAL A 229 21.72 -9.53 14.13
CA VAL A 229 20.52 -9.56 14.99
C VAL A 229 20.84 -9.07 16.41
N PHE A 230 22.00 -9.44 16.96
CA PHE A 230 22.45 -8.95 18.26
C PHE A 230 22.62 -7.43 18.27
N MET A 231 23.37 -6.88 17.31
CA MET A 231 23.58 -5.44 17.17
C MET A 231 22.27 -4.70 16.89
N TRP A 232 21.37 -5.30 16.12
CA TRP A 232 20.04 -4.76 15.88
C TRP A 232 19.25 -4.61 17.18
N MET A 233 19.25 -5.62 18.07
CA MET A 233 18.65 -5.51 19.39
C MET A 233 19.33 -4.46 20.27
N ALA A 234 20.66 -4.32 20.17
CA ALA A 234 21.45 -3.33 20.90
C ALA A 234 21.05 -1.90 20.51
N LEU A 235 20.99 -1.62 19.21
CA LEU A 235 20.60 -0.31 18.66
C LEU A 235 19.16 0.09 19.04
N GLN A 236 18.28 -0.89 19.29
CA GLN A 236 16.91 -0.65 19.77
C GLN A 236 16.78 -0.57 21.30
N GLY A 237 17.87 -0.73 22.06
CA GLY A 237 17.84 -0.74 23.52
C GLY A 237 17.13 -1.97 24.11
N ARG A 238 17.16 -3.11 23.41
CA ARG A 238 16.37 -4.32 23.74
C ARG A 238 17.22 -5.48 24.26
N LEU A 239 18.52 -5.26 24.51
CA LEU A 239 19.41 -6.28 25.04
C LEU A 239 19.00 -6.73 26.46
N PRO A 240 19.16 -8.02 26.79
CA PRO A 240 19.08 -8.49 28.17
C PRO A 240 20.28 -7.98 28.98
N SER A 241 20.18 -6.79 29.54
CA SER A 241 21.07 -6.36 30.62
C SER A 241 20.35 -6.50 31.96
N GLY A 242 21.09 -6.80 33.03
CA GLY A 242 20.52 -6.80 34.39
C GLY A 242 19.86 -5.47 34.77
N MET A 243 20.34 -4.37 34.17
CA MET A 243 19.77 -3.02 34.29
C MET A 243 18.38 -2.91 33.63
N ALA A 244 18.22 -3.41 32.40
CA ALA A 244 16.94 -3.38 31.67
C ALA A 244 15.84 -4.23 32.34
N LEU A 245 16.23 -5.24 33.12
CA LEU A 245 15.29 -6.03 33.94
C LEU A 245 14.89 -5.31 35.23
N LYS A 246 15.77 -4.49 35.83
CA LYS A 246 15.48 -3.67 37.03
C LYS A 246 14.56 -2.49 36.70
N GLU A 247 14.77 -1.78 35.59
CA GLU A 247 13.94 -0.64 35.20
C GLU A 247 12.47 -1.02 34.97
N LYS A 248 12.22 -2.18 34.36
CA LYS A 248 10.85 -2.67 34.10
C LYS A 248 10.10 -3.15 35.35
N LYS A 249 10.80 -3.51 36.44
CA LYS A 249 10.17 -3.83 37.73
C LYS A 249 9.82 -2.60 38.55
N ASN A 250 10.54 -1.49 38.38
CA ASN A 250 10.45 -0.33 39.28
C ASN A 250 9.86 0.95 38.67
N GLY A 251 9.44 0.95 37.40
CA GLY A 251 8.66 2.04 36.82
C GLY A 251 9.29 3.44 36.93
N ARG A 252 10.62 3.53 37.02
CA ARG A 252 11.36 4.81 37.04
C ARG A 252 12.58 4.69 36.14
N GLY A 253 12.62 5.57 35.14
CA GLY A 253 13.65 5.61 34.12
C GLY A 253 14.98 6.13 34.66
N ILE A 254 16.07 5.50 34.22
CA ILE A 254 17.40 6.09 34.21
C ILE A 254 18.02 5.75 32.84
N ILE A 255 17.63 6.53 31.84
CA ILE A 255 18.44 6.71 30.64
C ILE A 255 19.69 7.48 31.06
N ASP A 256 20.87 6.83 31.12
CA ASP A 256 22.12 7.48 30.69
C ASP A 256 23.40 6.62 30.80
N ALA A 257 23.51 5.65 31.72
CA ALA A 257 24.84 5.06 31.98
C ALA A 257 25.26 3.90 31.04
N ALA A 258 24.32 3.16 30.43
CA ALA A 258 24.67 1.98 29.62
C ALA A 258 24.93 2.28 28.13
N TYR A 259 24.48 3.44 27.63
CA TYR A 259 24.55 3.76 26.20
C TYR A 259 25.94 4.21 25.75
N VAL A 260 26.71 4.87 26.62
CA VAL A 260 28.02 5.47 26.25
C VAL A 260 29.07 4.42 25.89
N GLY A 261 29.10 3.27 26.57
CA GLY A 261 30.05 2.18 26.28
C GLY A 261 29.74 1.45 24.97
N TYR A 262 28.47 1.16 24.70
CA TYR A 262 28.05 0.50 23.46
C TYR A 262 28.09 1.43 22.26
N LEU A 263 27.79 2.72 22.42
CA LEU A 263 27.94 3.72 21.36
C LEU A 263 29.41 3.87 20.95
N LYS A 264 30.35 3.90 21.91
CA LYS A 264 31.80 3.88 21.61
C LYS A 264 32.21 2.61 20.87
N MET A 265 31.72 1.45 21.26
CA MET A 265 32.00 0.19 20.56
C MET A 265 31.44 0.20 19.12
N LEU A 266 30.23 0.72 18.93
CA LEU A 266 29.56 0.81 17.62
C LEU A 266 30.20 1.85 16.70
N THR A 267 30.56 3.04 17.19
CA THR A 267 31.27 4.04 16.38
C THR A 267 32.62 3.52 15.91
N THR A 268 33.33 2.80 16.79
CA THR A 268 34.63 2.20 16.45
C THR A 268 34.48 1.03 15.47
N PHE A 269 33.40 0.24 15.59
CA PHE A 269 33.14 -0.88 14.69
C PHE A 269 32.70 -0.44 13.29
N PHE A 270 31.87 0.61 13.18
CA PHE A 270 31.47 1.18 11.89
C PHE A 270 32.55 2.05 11.23
N SER A 271 33.58 2.48 11.96
CA SER A 271 34.76 3.15 11.38
C SER A 271 35.83 2.18 10.87
N LEU A 272 35.74 0.88 11.23
CA LEU A 272 36.73 -0.16 10.91
C LEU A 272 36.29 -1.13 9.81
N VAL A 273 35.04 -1.01 9.31
CA VAL A 273 34.45 -1.84 8.25
C VAL A 273 34.01 -0.96 7.09
#